data_AF-A0AA36MJ69-F1
#
_entry.id   AF-A0AA36MJ69-F1
#
_cell.length_a   1.000
_cell.length_b   1.000
_cell.length_c   1.000
_cell.angle_alpha   90.00
_cell.angle_beta   90.00
_cell.angle_gamma   90.00
#
_symmetry.space_group_name_H-M   'P 1'
#
loop_
_entity.id
_entity.type
_entity.pdbx_description
1 polymer ?
#
loop_
_entity_poly.entity_id
_entity_poly.type
_entity_poly.pdbx_seq_one_letter_code
_entity_poly.pdbx_strand_id
1 'polypeptide(L)'
;MEVKVLSKTGVTDDAVLSIRAGTVRRQAQISSGRPFRFPKITLEENPVKIDILQQVGTAYLVTKPGEDQYKVSFEGEFNAELEVQLSQMDGSEPKAEVEDRKQEAVASAKDAKEYLENHQVLQFVQAVLQTVIKERPSDPFEYMAR
;
A
#
# COMPACT_ATOMS: atom_id res chain seq x y z
N MET A 1 -2.13 -10.68 -25.77
CA MET A 1 -3.48 -11.22 -25.54
C MET A 1 -4.18 -10.39 -24.48
N GLU A 2 -5.50 -10.26 -24.53
CA GLU A 2 -6.30 -9.59 -23.51
C GLU A 2 -7.33 -10.57 -22.93
N VAL A 3 -7.42 -10.68 -21.60
CA VAL A 3 -8.42 -11.49 -20.89
C VAL A 3 -9.36 -10.55 -20.14
N LYS A 4 -10.65 -10.61 -20.45
CA LYS A 4 -11.69 -9.81 -19.81
C LYS A 4 -12.69 -10.72 -19.09
N VAL A 5 -13.03 -10.38 -17.86
CA VAL A 5 -14.13 -11.04 -17.14
C VAL A 5 -15.44 -10.53 -17.72
N LEU A 6 -16.26 -11.43 -18.28
CA LEU A 6 -17.56 -11.09 -18.87
C LEU A 6 -18.69 -11.21 -17.85
N SER A 7 -18.64 -12.26 -17.03
CA SER A 7 -19.58 -12.52 -15.95
C SER A 7 -18.89 -13.31 -14.84
N LYS A 8 -19.51 -13.34 -13.66
CA LYS A 8 -19.07 -14.15 -12.52
C LYS A 8 -20.28 -14.61 -11.73
N THR A 9 -20.17 -15.77 -11.09
CA THR A 9 -21.21 -16.34 -10.22
C THR A 9 -20.51 -17.10 -9.11
N GLY A 10 -20.97 -16.92 -7.86
CA GLY A 10 -20.34 -17.54 -6.69
C GLY A 10 -18.98 -16.96 -6.30
N VAL A 11 -18.63 -15.77 -6.79
CA VAL A 11 -17.36 -15.08 -6.48
C VAL A 11 -17.68 -13.68 -5.94
N THR A 12 -17.16 -13.37 -4.76
CA THR A 12 -17.34 -12.08 -4.09
C THR A 12 -16.65 -10.94 -4.86
N ASP A 13 -17.02 -9.70 -4.56
CA ASP A 13 -16.48 -8.50 -5.24
C ASP A 13 -15.05 -8.15 -4.80
N ASP A 14 -14.65 -8.60 -3.61
CA ASP A 14 -13.33 -8.41 -3.02
C ASP A 14 -12.32 -9.49 -3.42
N ALA A 15 -12.77 -10.57 -4.08
CA ALA A 15 -11.88 -11.61 -4.59
C ALA A 15 -10.88 -11.04 -5.61
N VAL A 16 -9.64 -11.53 -5.53
CA VAL A 16 -8.56 -11.22 -6.47
C VAL A 16 -8.49 -12.32 -7.52
N LEU A 17 -8.65 -11.93 -8.78
CA LEU A 17 -8.42 -12.83 -9.92
C LEU A 17 -6.94 -12.81 -10.27
N SER A 18 -6.32 -13.99 -10.32
CA SER A 18 -4.91 -14.19 -10.61
C SER A 18 -4.74 -15.06 -11.84
N ILE A 19 -4.23 -14.49 -12.92
CA ILE A 19 -4.05 -15.18 -14.20
C ILE A 19 -2.55 -15.28 -14.49
N ARG A 20 -2.07 -16.50 -14.74
CA ARG A 20 -0.69 -16.79 -15.17
C ARG A 20 -0.70 -17.44 -16.55
N ALA A 21 0.05 -16.84 -17.47
CA ALA A 21 0.34 -17.40 -18.78
C ALA A 21 1.86 -17.41 -18.98
N GLY A 22 2.43 -18.59 -19.23
CA GLY A 22 3.87 -18.79 -19.23
C GLY A 22 4.56 -18.26 -17.95
N THR A 23 5.45 -17.29 -18.13
CA THR A 23 6.20 -16.63 -17.05
C THR A 23 5.49 -15.40 -16.47
N VAL A 24 4.43 -14.91 -17.12
CA VAL A 24 3.75 -13.68 -16.73
C VAL A 24 2.55 -13.97 -15.86
N ARG A 25 2.51 -13.38 -14.67
CA ARG A 25 1.33 -13.34 -13.80
C ARG A 25 0.76 -11.92 -13.76
N ARG A 26 -0.57 -11.82 -13.78
CA ARG A 26 -1.32 -10.60 -13.58
C ARG A 26 -2.41 -10.86 -12.53
N GLN A 27 -2.55 -9.95 -11.58
CA GLN A 27 -3.53 -10.06 -10.50
C GLN A 27 -4.25 -8.72 -10.30
N ALA A 28 -5.56 -8.77 -10.07
CA ALA A 28 -6.36 -7.60 -9.72
C ALA A 28 -7.67 -8.05 -9.05
N GLN A 29 -8.28 -7.16 -8.28
CA GLN A 29 -9.65 -7.38 -7.80
C GLN A 29 -10.59 -7.63 -8.98
N ILE A 30 -11.45 -8.64 -8.86
CA ILE A 30 -12.35 -9.06 -9.92
C ILE A 30 -13.37 -7.94 -10.26
N SER A 31 -13.70 -7.10 -9.27
CA SER A 31 -14.57 -5.92 -9.40
C SER A 31 -13.93 -4.75 -10.15
N SER A 32 -12.62 -4.77 -10.41
CA SER A 32 -11.94 -3.69 -11.14
C SER A 32 -12.46 -3.49 -12.57
N GLY A 33 -13.05 -4.53 -13.16
CA GLY A 33 -13.58 -4.53 -14.53
C GLY A 33 -12.51 -4.34 -15.62
N ARG A 34 -11.24 -4.18 -15.23
CA ARG A 34 -10.12 -3.94 -16.15
C ARG A 34 -9.70 -5.25 -16.81
N PRO A 35 -9.42 -5.23 -18.12
CA PRO A 35 -8.89 -6.41 -18.78
C PRO A 35 -7.43 -6.68 -18.39
N PHE A 36 -7.08 -7.95 -18.31
CA PHE A 36 -5.73 -8.42 -18.03
C PHE A 36 -4.95 -8.55 -19.33
N ARG A 37 -3.87 -7.77 -19.45
CA ARG A 37 -3.04 -7.74 -20.65
C ARG A 37 -1.75 -8.52 -20.46
N PHE A 38 -1.49 -9.42 -21.39
CA PHE A 38 -0.31 -10.25 -21.46
C PHE A 38 0.48 -9.94 -22.73
N PRO A 39 1.83 -9.99 -22.67
CA PRO A 39 2.68 -10.10 -23.87
C PRO A 39 2.15 -11.26 -24.74
N LYS A 40 2.43 -11.25 -26.05
CA LYS A 40 1.84 -12.22 -26.99
C LYS A 40 2.08 -13.67 -26.53
N ILE A 41 1.03 -14.27 -25.98
CA ILE A 41 0.97 -15.68 -25.62
C ILE A 41 0.89 -16.48 -26.93
N THR A 42 1.92 -17.28 -27.22
CA THR A 42 1.88 -18.30 -28.29
C THR A 42 1.20 -19.57 -27.77
N LEU A 43 0.81 -20.50 -28.64
CA LEU A 43 0.24 -21.81 -28.24
C LEU A 43 1.15 -22.59 -27.26
N GLU A 44 2.42 -22.22 -27.18
CA GLU A 44 3.47 -22.81 -26.33
C GLU A 44 3.34 -22.42 -24.85
N GLU A 45 2.62 -21.34 -24.54
CA GLU A 45 2.42 -20.85 -23.16
C GLU A 45 1.18 -21.46 -22.47
N ASN A 46 0.63 -22.52 -23.05
CA ASN A 46 -0.42 -23.33 -22.45
C ASN A 46 0.13 -24.24 -21.34
N PRO A 47 -0.65 -24.49 -20.27
CA PRO A 47 -1.97 -23.94 -20.00
C PRO A 47 -1.92 -22.54 -19.34
N VAL A 48 -2.95 -21.72 -19.58
CA VAL A 48 -3.19 -20.50 -18.79
C VAL A 48 -3.78 -20.91 -17.44
N LYS A 49 -3.07 -20.63 -16.34
CA LYS A 49 -3.56 -20.90 -14.99
C LYS A 49 -4.39 -19.72 -14.49
N ILE A 50 -5.57 -20.00 -13.94
CA ILE A 50 -6.47 -19.01 -13.34
C ILE A 50 -6.74 -19.43 -11.91
N ASP A 51 -6.38 -18.56 -10.97
CA ASP A 51 -6.63 -18.72 -9.53
C ASP A 51 -7.60 -17.61 -9.07
N ILE A 52 -8.55 -17.96 -8.20
CA ILE A 52 -9.37 -17.01 -7.45
C ILE A 52 -8.85 -17.00 -6.02
N LEU A 53 -8.47 -15.81 -5.53
CA LEU A 53 -7.91 -15.62 -4.21
C LEU A 53 -8.87 -14.77 -3.38
N GLN A 54 -9.01 -15.10 -2.11
CA GLN A 54 -9.79 -14.32 -1.16
C GLN A 54 -8.85 -13.56 -0.21
N GLN A 55 -9.18 -12.30 0.09
CA GLN A 55 -8.50 -11.60 1.17
C GLN A 55 -8.97 -12.17 2.51
N VAL A 56 -8.06 -12.77 3.26
CA VAL A 56 -8.36 -13.39 4.57
C VAL A 56 -7.95 -12.52 5.77
N GLY A 57 -7.21 -11.44 5.53
CA GLY A 57 -6.77 -10.52 6.58
C GLY A 57 -6.25 -9.20 6.02
N THR A 58 -6.30 -8.16 6.83
CA THR A 58 -5.69 -6.84 6.56
C THR A 58 -5.15 -6.29 7.86
N ALA A 59 -3.94 -5.74 7.80
CA ALA A 59 -3.30 -5.07 8.92
C ALA A 59 -2.56 -3.83 8.40
N TYR A 60 -2.48 -2.80 9.24
CA TYR A 60 -1.71 -1.60 8.96
C TYR A 60 -0.43 -1.65 9.78
N LEU A 61 0.70 -1.42 9.14
CA LEU A 61 2.00 -1.33 9.80
C LEU A 61 2.42 0.13 9.93
N VAL A 62 2.68 0.58 11.15
CA VAL A 62 3.27 1.89 11.44
C VAL A 62 4.77 1.73 11.60
N THR A 63 5.54 2.35 10.70
CA THR A 63 7.00 2.30 10.72
C THR A 63 7.58 3.32 11.68
N LYS A 64 8.60 2.94 12.43
CA LYS A 64 9.37 3.84 13.31
C LYS A 64 10.77 4.08 12.75
N PRO A 65 11.32 5.31 12.86
CA PRO A 65 12.71 5.57 12.50
C PRO A 65 13.67 4.66 13.29
N GLY A 66 14.63 4.05 12.59
CA GLY A 66 15.64 3.17 13.20
C GLY A 66 15.16 1.74 13.52
N GLU A 67 13.90 1.41 13.24
CA GLU A 67 13.33 0.06 13.38
C GLU A 67 13.07 -0.50 11.98
N ASP A 68 13.66 -1.65 11.65
CA ASP A 68 13.54 -2.30 10.35
C ASP A 68 12.76 -3.62 10.42
N GLN A 69 12.51 -4.17 11.61
CA GLN A 69 11.78 -5.42 11.81
C GLN A 69 10.49 -5.20 12.58
N TYR A 70 9.40 -5.79 12.09
CA TYR A 70 8.08 -5.62 12.69
C TYR A 70 7.33 -6.94 12.71
N LYS A 71 6.57 -7.13 13.78
CA LYS A 71 5.58 -8.19 13.89
C LYS A 71 4.19 -7.63 13.55
N VAL A 72 3.49 -8.27 12.63
CA VAL A 72 2.15 -7.91 12.17
C VAL A 72 1.19 -9.04 12.53
N SER A 73 0.18 -8.72 13.33
CA SER A 73 -0.85 -9.67 13.74
C SER A 73 -2.16 -9.42 13.01
N PHE A 74 -2.82 -10.49 12.59
CA PHE A 74 -4.13 -10.46 11.93
C PHE A 74 -5.15 -11.04 12.90
N GLU A 75 -6.05 -10.18 13.40
CA GLU A 75 -7.13 -10.58 14.29
C GLU A 75 -8.41 -10.86 13.50
N GLY A 76 -9.17 -11.88 13.89
CA GLY A 76 -10.40 -12.29 13.21
C GLY A 76 -10.52 -13.81 13.06
N GLU A 77 -11.29 -14.27 12.07
CA GLU A 77 -11.44 -15.72 11.76
C GLU A 77 -10.12 -16.37 11.33
N PHE A 78 -9.21 -15.58 10.73
CA PHE A 78 -7.89 -16.01 10.33
C PHE A 78 -6.85 -15.45 11.32
N ASN A 79 -6.58 -16.21 12.38
CA ASN A 79 -5.57 -15.86 13.38
C ASN A 79 -4.17 -16.19 12.84
N ALA A 80 -3.43 -15.15 12.43
CA ALA A 80 -2.11 -15.29 11.82
C ALA A 80 -1.17 -14.17 12.23
N GLU A 81 0.13 -14.44 12.13
CA GLU A 81 1.20 -13.49 12.43
C GLU A 81 2.25 -13.53 11.32
N LEU A 82 2.82 -12.36 11.01
CA LEU A 82 3.91 -12.20 10.05
C LEU A 82 5.04 -11.38 10.70
N GLU A 83 6.27 -11.77 10.41
CA GLU A 83 7.45 -10.93 10.65
C GLU A 83 7.91 -10.34 9.32
N VAL A 84 8.05 -9.02 9.26
CA VAL A 84 8.46 -8.30 8.06
C VAL A 84 9.68 -7.45 8.36
N GLN A 85 10.64 -7.47 7.44
CA GLN A 85 11.80 -6.59 7.45
C GLN A 85 11.68 -5.55 6.33
N LEU A 86 11.88 -4.28 6.66
CA LEU A 86 11.89 -3.17 5.73
C LEU A 86 13.34 -2.83 5.35
N SER A 87 13.63 -2.79 4.05
CA SER A 87 14.94 -2.37 3.54
C SER A 87 14.75 -1.19 2.59
N GLN A 88 15.51 -0.12 2.80
CA GLN A 88 15.60 0.97 1.84
C GLN A 88 16.37 0.47 0.61
N MET A 89 15.74 0.49 -0.57
CA MET A 89 16.50 0.39 -1.82
C MET A 89 17.11 1.77 -2.08
N ASP A 90 18.44 1.88 -2.13
CA ASP A 90 19.13 3.09 -2.55
C ASP A 90 18.70 3.45 -3.98
N GLY A 91 17.75 4.38 -4.10
CA GLY A 91 17.11 4.76 -5.35
C GLY A 91 16.84 6.26 -5.35
N SER A 92 17.78 7.00 -5.93
CA SER A 92 17.68 8.42 -6.26
C SER A 92 16.31 8.85 -6.81
N GLU A 93 15.64 9.79 -6.14
CA GLU A 93 14.51 10.55 -6.71
C GLU A 93 14.94 11.97 -7.13
N PRO A 94 14.32 12.57 -8.18
CA PRO A 94 14.78 13.81 -8.80
C PRO A 94 14.40 15.04 -7.96
N LYS A 95 15.38 15.89 -7.65
CA LYS A 95 15.17 17.16 -6.95
C LYS A 95 14.60 18.24 -7.89
N ALA A 96 13.53 18.91 -7.46
CA ALA A 96 13.13 20.22 -7.99
C ALA A 96 13.47 21.29 -6.93
N GLU A 97 14.29 22.26 -7.34
CA GLU A 97 14.69 23.43 -6.55
C GLU A 97 13.64 24.54 -6.60
N VAL A 98 13.43 25.25 -5.49
CA VAL A 98 13.01 26.66 -5.52
C VAL A 98 13.68 27.41 -4.38
N GLU A 99 14.44 28.45 -4.75
CA GLU A 99 15.19 29.34 -3.87
C GLU A 99 14.33 30.35 -3.08
N ASP A 100 14.78 30.54 -1.84
CA ASP A 100 14.92 31.74 -1.02
C ASP A 100 14.17 33.04 -1.34
N ARG A 101 13.38 33.49 -0.34
CA ARG A 101 13.43 34.86 0.22
C ARG A 101 12.43 35.02 1.37
N LYS A 102 12.92 35.01 2.62
CA LYS A 102 12.45 35.81 3.79
C LYS A 102 13.17 35.37 5.07
N GLN A 103 14.48 35.51 5.06
CA GLN A 103 15.34 35.31 6.22
C GLN A 103 14.86 36.22 7.38
N GLU A 104 15.01 35.75 8.62
CA GLU A 104 14.70 36.40 9.92
C GLU A 104 13.42 35.98 10.67
N ALA A 105 12.28 35.69 10.03
CA ALA A 105 11.18 34.94 10.68
C ALA A 105 11.37 33.41 10.59
N VAL A 106 12.35 33.01 9.79
CA VAL A 106 12.58 31.63 9.33
C VAL A 106 13.39 30.82 10.33
N ALA A 107 14.18 31.40 11.23
CA ALA A 107 15.01 30.59 12.14
C ALA A 107 14.18 29.69 13.08
N SER A 108 13.15 30.22 13.76
CA SER A 108 12.34 29.40 14.69
C SER A 108 11.31 28.51 13.97
N ALA A 109 10.79 28.95 12.83
CA ALA A 109 9.88 28.15 12.01
C ALA A 109 10.64 27.04 11.25
N LYS A 110 11.90 27.27 10.88
CA LYS A 110 12.78 26.29 10.24
C LYS A 110 13.28 25.29 11.25
N ASP A 111 13.61 25.69 12.48
CA ASP A 111 13.94 24.73 13.55
C ASP A 111 12.74 23.84 13.90
N ALA A 112 11.54 24.42 14.03
CA ALA A 112 10.33 23.64 14.25
C ALA A 112 9.98 22.74 13.04
N LYS A 113 10.13 23.26 11.82
CA LYS A 113 9.88 22.50 10.59
C LYS A 113 10.91 21.39 10.40
N GLU A 114 12.20 21.65 10.58
CA GLU A 114 13.27 20.65 10.56
C GLU A 114 13.06 19.63 11.68
N TYR A 115 12.65 20.04 12.88
CA TYR A 115 12.30 19.10 13.93
C TYR A 115 11.16 18.18 13.48
N LEU A 116 10.08 18.74 12.93
CA LEU A 116 8.94 17.96 12.45
C LEU A 116 9.26 17.13 11.20
N GLU A 117 10.16 17.56 10.33
CA GLU A 117 10.57 16.87 9.11
C GLU A 117 11.62 15.78 9.38
N ASN A 118 12.65 16.09 10.17
CA ASN A 118 13.69 15.14 10.59
C ASN A 118 13.11 13.99 11.41
N HIS A 119 12.12 14.29 12.24
CA HIS A 119 11.40 13.28 13.02
C HIS A 119 10.15 12.75 12.28
N GLN A 120 9.95 13.16 11.03
CA GLN A 120 8.87 12.70 10.14
C GLN A 120 7.45 12.82 10.72
N VAL A 121 7.27 13.75 11.67
CA VAL A 121 6.02 13.97 12.39
C VAL A 121 4.92 14.44 11.44
N LEU A 122 5.25 15.24 10.41
CA LEU A 122 4.26 15.71 9.43
C LEU A 122 3.70 14.55 8.59
N GLN A 123 4.57 13.67 8.11
CA GLN A 123 4.16 12.49 7.33
C GLN A 123 3.33 11.55 8.20
N PHE A 124 3.73 11.34 9.46
CA PHE A 124 2.99 10.55 10.42
C PHE A 124 1.58 11.12 10.69
N VAL A 125 1.48 12.41 11.02
CA VAL A 125 0.19 13.05 11.29
C VAL A 125 -0.71 13.06 10.06
N GLN A 126 -0.15 13.25 8.86
CA GLN A 126 -0.92 13.15 7.61
C GLN A 126 -1.47 11.74 7.38
N ALA A 127 -0.67 10.70 7.64
CA ALA A 127 -1.12 9.31 7.53
C ALA A 127 -2.22 8.99 8.56
N VAL A 128 -2.06 9.44 9.81
CA VAL A 128 -3.07 9.30 10.87
C VAL A 128 -4.37 10.03 10.51
N LEU A 129 -4.30 11.23 9.93
CA LEU A 129 -5.50 11.94 9.46
C LEU A 129 -6.20 11.20 8.32
N GLN A 130 -5.44 10.62 7.39
CA GLN A 130 -6.02 9.81 6.32
C GLN A 130 -6.74 8.56 6.85
N THR A 131 -6.21 7.89 7.86
CA THR A 131 -6.85 6.72 8.46
C THR A 131 -8.11 7.10 9.23
N VAL A 132 -8.11 8.21 9.97
CA VAL A 132 -9.33 8.73 10.64
C VAL A 132 -10.44 9.05 9.63
N ILE A 133 -10.11 9.70 8.52
CA ILE A 133 -11.10 10.06 7.48
C ILE A 133 -11.70 8.79 6.85
N LYS A 134 -10.88 7.75 6.67
CA LYS A 134 -11.27 6.49 6.04
C LYS A 134 -12.12 5.62 6.98
N GLU A 135 -11.65 5.42 8.21
CA GLU A 135 -12.26 4.49 9.18
C GLU A 135 -13.43 5.13 9.94
N ARG A 136 -13.51 6.47 9.96
CA ARG A 136 -14.57 7.25 10.62
C ARG A 136 -14.92 6.73 12.04
N PRO A 137 -13.92 6.63 12.93
CA PRO A 137 -14.15 6.16 14.29
C PRO A 137 -15.10 7.11 15.04
N SER A 138 -15.86 6.56 15.98
CA SER A 138 -16.77 7.33 16.83
C SER A 138 -16.05 8.32 17.76
N ASP A 139 -14.80 8.03 18.15
CA ASP A 139 -13.91 8.97 18.82
C ASP A 139 -12.58 9.12 18.04
N PRO A 140 -12.47 10.16 17.18
CA PRO A 140 -11.27 10.39 16.39
C PRO A 140 -10.02 10.74 17.21
N PHE A 141 -10.15 11.43 18.34
CA PHE A 141 -8.98 11.87 19.09
C PHE A 141 -8.36 10.73 19.87
N GLU A 142 -9.19 9.84 20.46
CA GLU A 142 -8.68 8.61 21.07
C GLU A 142 -8.03 7.71 20.02
N TYR A 143 -8.62 7.60 18.82
CA TYR A 143 -8.06 6.82 17.72
C TYR A 143 -6.70 7.36 17.22
N MET A 144 -6.51 8.68 17.19
CA MET A 144 -5.24 9.31 16.80
C MET A 144 -4.13 9.18 17.85
N ALA A 145 -4.49 8.99 19.12
CA ALA A 145 -3.55 8.94 20.24
C ALA A 145 -3.03 7.53 20.57
N ARG A 146 -3.53 6.50 19.89
CA ARG A 146 -3.07 5.11 19.98
C ARG A 146 -1.87 4.87 19.06
#